data_AF-A0A9Q0P253-F1
#
_entry.id   AF-A0A9Q0P253-F1
#
_cell.length_a   1.000
_cell.length_b   1.000
_cell.length_c   1.000
_cell.angle_alpha   90.00
_cell.angle_beta   90.00
_cell.angle_gamma   90.00
#
_symmetry.space_group_name_H-M   'P 1'
#
loop_
_entity.id
_entity.type
_entity.pdbx_description
1 polymer ?
#
loop_
_entity_poly.entity_id
_entity_poly.type
_entity_poly.pdbx_seq_one_letter_code
_entity_poly.pdbx_strand_id
1 'polypeptide(L)' 'MDAVNSMIQEKPVVIFSKSSCCMSHSIESLMRGFGANPTIYQLDQIPNGQQIERELVVMSLLVQNQLVPLLKQAGAIWI' A
#
# COMPACT_ATOMS: atom_id res chain seq x y z
N MET A 1 -12.93 -6.78 -5.78
CA MET A 1 -11.89 -7.25 -4.84
C MET A 1 -10.86 -8.15 -5.53
N ASP A 2 -11.21 -8.87 -6.59
CA ASP A 2 -10.28 -9.77 -7.30
C ASP A 2 -9.11 -9.04 -7.97
N ALA A 3 -9.34 -7.81 -8.46
CA ALA A 3 -8.31 -7.00 -9.10
C ALA A 3 -7.16 -6.69 -8.12
N VAL A 4 -7.46 -6.11 -6.95
CA VAL A 4 -6.44 -5.83 -5.93
C VAL A 4 -5.75 -7.10 -5.44
N ASN A 5 -6.51 -8.17 -5.20
CA ASN A 5 -5.96 -9.46 -4.75
C ASN A 5 -4.91 -10.02 -5.72
N SER A 6 -5.18 -10.00 -7.03
CA SER A 6 -4.21 -10.44 -8.04
C SER A 6 -2.95 -9.55 -8.08
N MET A 7 -3.08 -8.27 -7.75
CA MET A 7 -1.95 -7.34 -7.75
C MET A 7 -1.04 -7.52 -6.53
N ILE A 8 -1.56 -8.02 -5.40
CA ILE A 8 -0.77 -8.26 -4.18
C ILE A 8 -0.28 -9.70 -4.04
N GLN A 9 -0.86 -10.64 -4.80
CA GLN A 9 -0.49 -12.04 -4.74
C GLN A 9 1.01 -12.23 -5.04
N GLU A 10 1.67 -13.04 -4.21
CA GLU A 10 3.10 -13.41 -4.30
C GLU A 10 4.10 -12.23 -4.18
N LYS A 11 3.62 -11.03 -3.79
CA LYS A 11 4.48 -9.87 -3.60
C LYS A 11 4.66 -9.59 -2.10
N PRO A 12 5.91 -9.51 -1.60
CA PRO A 12 6.16 -9.33 -0.17
C PRO A 12 5.71 -7.95 0.34
N VAL A 13 5.86 -6.91 -0.49
CA VAL A 13 5.41 -5.55 -0.20
C VAL A 13 4.90 -4.91 -1.49
N VAL A 14 3.70 -4.32 -1.45
CA VAL A 14 3.11 -3.57 -2.55
C VAL A 14 2.75 -2.16 -2.09
N ILE A 15 3.11 -1.17 -2.89
CA ILE A 15 2.81 0.24 -2.68
C ILE A 15 1.89 0.70 -3.83
N PHE A 16 0.70 1.16 -3.49
CA PHE A 16 -0.18 1.86 -4.43
C PHE A 16 0.02 3.36 -4.24
N SER A 17 0.34 4.09 -5.30
CA SER A 17 0.56 5.54 -5.26
C SER A 17 0.00 6.24 -6.50
N LYS A 18 0.20 7.55 -6.58
CA LYS A 18 -0.05 8.39 -7.76
C LYS A 18 1.26 9.05 -8.17
N SER A 19 1.47 9.25 -9.48
CA SER A 19 2.71 9.82 -10.00
C SER A 19 2.99 11.25 -9.51
N SER A 20 1.95 11.97 -9.08
CA SER A 20 2.04 13.31 -8.48
C SER A 20 2.41 13.31 -6.98
N CYS A 21 2.52 12.15 -6.33
CA CYS A 21 2.82 12.06 -4.90
C CYS A 21 4.34 12.00 -4.64
N CYS A 22 4.92 13.10 -4.16
CA CYS A 22 6.34 13.20 -3.85
C CYS A 22 6.80 12.28 -2.70
N MET A 23 5.90 11.90 -1.79
CA MET A 23 6.23 11.02 -0.65
C MET A 23 6.49 9.57 -1.05
N SER A 24 6.02 9.15 -2.23
CA SER A 24 6.19 7.78 -2.75
C SER A 24 7.67 7.39 -2.81
N HIS A 25 8.53 8.31 -3.24
CA HIS A 25 9.97 8.07 -3.35
C HIS A 25 10.65 7.93 -1.99
N SER A 26 10.23 8.72 -1.00
CA SER A 26 10.74 8.61 0.37
C SER A 26 10.38 7.26 0.98
N ILE A 27 9.14 6.81 0.81
CA ILE A 27 8.66 5.52 1.31
C ILE A 27 9.35 4.36 0.58
N GLU A 28 9.48 4.43 -0.75
CA GLU A 28 10.22 3.44 -1.52
C GLU A 28 11.67 3.32 -1.04
N SER A 29 12.37 4.45 -0.91
CA SER A 29 13.76 4.49 -0.47
C SER A 29 13.93 3.95 0.94
N LEU A 30 13.02 4.29 1.84
CA LEU A 30 13.00 3.78 3.21
C LEU A 30 12.85 2.25 3.23
N MET A 31 11.86 1.71 2.50
CA MET A 31 11.62 0.27 2.42
C MET A 31 12.83 -0.47 1.84
N ARG A 32 13.43 0.07 0.77
CA ARG A 32 14.68 -0.46 0.20
C ARG A 32 15.85 -0.39 1.19
N GLY A 33 15.94 0.66 2.00
CA GLY A 33 16.93 0.80 3.06
C GLY A 33 16.81 -0.28 4.15
N PHE A 34 15.61 -0.80 4.40
CA PHE A 34 15.37 -1.96 5.26
C PHE A 34 15.59 -3.32 4.57
N GLY A 35 16.07 -3.33 3.32
CA GLY A 35 16.28 -4.55 2.54
C GLY A 35 15.01 -5.12 1.90
N ALA A 36 13.88 -4.41 1.94
CA ALA A 36 12.68 -4.82 1.23
C ALA A 36 12.77 -4.45 -0.26
N ASN A 37 12.09 -5.23 -1.11
CA ASN A 37 11.93 -4.91 -2.53
C ASN A 37 10.44 -4.65 -2.84
N PRO A 38 9.94 -3.42 -2.60
CA PRO A 38 8.54 -3.11 -2.81
C PRO A 38 8.19 -3.07 -4.30
N THR A 39 7.00 -3.57 -4.66
CA THR A 39 6.39 -3.35 -5.98
C THR A 39 5.51 -2.12 -5.94
N ILE A 40 5.65 -1.21 -6.90
CA ILE A 40 4.94 0.07 -6.92
C ILE A 40 3.99 0.14 -8.11
N TYR A 41 2.73 0.47 -7.84
CA TYR A 41 1.70 0.69 -8.85
C TYR A 41 1.26 2.16 -8.81
N GLN A 42 1.46 2.87 -9.92
CA GLN A 42 0.99 4.25 -10.11
C GLN A 42 -0.46 4.21 -10.64
N LEU A 43 -1.43 4.40 -9.75
CA LEU A 43 -2.86 4.24 -10.05
C LEU A 43 -3.35 5.21 -11.14
N ASP A 44 -2.79 6.41 -11.22
CA ASP A 44 -3.12 7.40 -12.26
C ASP A 44 -2.59 7.03 -13.65
N GLN A 45 -1.72 6.03 -13.75
CA GLN A 45 -1.17 5.52 -15.01
C GLN A 45 -1.76 4.16 -15.42
N ILE A 46 -2.68 3.61 -14.62
CA ILE A 46 -3.33 2.33 -14.87
C ILE A 46 -4.75 2.57 -15.42
N PRO A 47 -5.16 1.94 -16.54
CA PRO A 47 -6.47 2.18 -17.17
C PRO A 47 -7.68 2.05 -16.23
N ASN A 48 -7.64 1.12 -15.27
CA ASN A 48 -8.67 0.90 -14.25
C ASN A 48 -8.26 1.38 -12.85
N GLY A 49 -7.27 2.28 -12.74
CA GLY A 49 -6.71 2.72 -11.47
C GLY A 49 -7.70 3.37 -10.51
N GLN A 50 -8.70 4.10 -11.01
CA GLN A 50 -9.75 4.68 -10.17
C GLN A 50 -10.66 3.62 -9.53
N GLN A 51 -10.92 2.51 -10.23
CA GLN A 51 -11.67 1.39 -9.68
C GLN A 51 -10.84 0.70 -8.59
N ILE A 52 -9.55 0.46 -8.85
CA ILE A 52 -8.59 -0.11 -7.90
C ILE A 52 -8.51 0.76 -6.63
N GLU A 53 -8.43 2.08 -6.77
CA GLU A 53 -8.43 3.03 -5.64
C GLU A 53 -9.68 2.87 -4.76
N ARG A 54 -10.87 2.75 -5.37
CA ARG A 54 -12.11 2.52 -4.62
C ARG A 54 -12.10 1.19 -3.88
N GLU A 55 -11.62 0.12 -4.53
CA GLU A 55 -11.50 -1.19 -3.87
C GLU A 55 -10.52 -1.16 -2.69
N LEU A 56 -9.39 -0.47 -2.84
CA LEU A 56 -8.41 -0.26 -1.75
C LEU A 56 -9.02 0.50 -0.57
N VAL A 57 -9.84 1.53 -0.82
CA VAL A 57 -10.58 2.24 0.23
C VAL A 57 -11.58 1.35 0.93
N VAL A 58 -12.33 0.52 0.19
CA VAL A 58 -13.26 -0.44 0.79
C VAL A 58 -12.50 -1.45 1.65
N MET A 59 -11.37 -1.99 1.15
CA MET A 59 -10.55 -2.92 1.93
C MET A 59 -9.97 -2.28 3.19
N SER A 60 -9.49 -1.03 3.14
CA SER A 60 -8.96 -0.35 4.33
C SER A 60 -10.04 -0.12 5.41
N LEU A 61 -11.28 0.17 4.99
CA LEU A 61 -12.44 0.27 5.88
C LEU A 61 -12.84 -1.10 6.46
N LEU A 62 -12.79 -2.16 5.67
CA LEU A 62 -13.11 -3.53 6.11
C LEU A 62 -12.09 -4.08 7.10
N VAL A 63 -10.82 -3.66 7.01
CA VAL A 63 -9.76 -4.00 7.98
C VAL A 63 -9.93 -3.22 9.30
N GLN A 64 -10.97 -2.39 9.45
CA GLN A 64 -11.28 -1.59 10.65
C GLN A 64 -10.08 -0.83 11.23
N ASN A 65 -9.09 -0.49 10.40
CA ASN A 65 -7.85 0.15 10.86
C ASN A 65 -7.14 -0.61 12.00
N GLN A 66 -7.33 -1.94 12.11
CA GLN A 66 -6.80 -2.80 13.19
C GLN A 66 -5.27 -2.89 13.21
N LEU A 67 -4.62 -2.49 12.12
CA LEU A 67 -3.17 -2.41 12.03
C LEU A 67 -2.59 -1.43 13.06
N VAL A 68 -3.24 -0.28 13.28
CA VAL A 68 -2.76 0.74 14.23
C VAL A 68 -2.87 0.26 15.69
N PRO A 69 -4.00 -0.30 16.15
CA PRO A 69 -4.08 -0.97 17.45
C PRO A 69 -3.07 -2.10 17.63
N LEU A 70 -2.86 -2.95 16.63
CA LEU A 70 -1.91 -4.07 16.69
C LEU A 70 -0.46 -3.59 16.78
N LEU A 71 -0.09 -2.56 16.00
CA LEU A 71 1.26 -1.98 16.06
C LEU A 71 1.50 -1.28 17.39
N LYS A 72 0.50 -0.57 17.95
CA LYS A 72 0.57 -0.03 19.31
C LYS A 72 0.75 -1.13 20.36
N GLN A 73 0.02 -2.25 20.24
CA GLN A 73 0.12 -3.39 21.16
C GLN A 73 1.47 -4.09 21.07
N ALA A 74 2.06 -4.16 19.88
CA ALA A 74 3.38 -4.75 19.64
C ALA A 74 4.56 -3.84 20.05
N GLY A 75 4.29 -2.63 20.55
CA GLY A 75 5.33 -1.65 20.88
C GLY A 75 6.00 -1.01 19.66
N ALA A 76 5.39 -1.13 18.48
CA ALA A 76 5.84 -0.46 17.27
C ALA A 76 5.26 0.96 17.20
N ILE A 77 6.11 1.94 16.89
CA ILE A 77 5.69 3.35 16.75
C ILE A 77 5.09 3.55 15.35
N TRP A 78 3.86 4.05 15.31
CA TRP A 78 3.16 4.48 14.10
C TRP A 78 3.40 5.99 13.89
N ILE A 79 3.96 6.38 12.74
CA ILE A 79 4.12 7.78 12.29
C ILE A 79 3.16 8.03 11.14
#